data_AF-A0A2E3USH9-F1
#
_entry.id   AF-A0A2E3USH9-F1
#
_cell.length_a   1.000
_cell.length_b   1.000
_cell.length_c   1.000
_cell.angle_alpha   90.00
_cell.angle_beta   90.00
_cell.angle_gamma   90.00
#
_symmetry.space_group_name_H-M   'P 1'
#
loop_
_entity.id
_entity.type
_entity.pdbx_description
1 polymer ?
#
loop_
_entity_poly.entity_id
_entity_poly.type
_entity_poly.pdbx_seq_one_letter_code
_entity_poly.pdbx_strand_id
1 'polypeptide(L)'
;MKVFKINHKNPSLLNNLNAEQNGTVLFYHPQCSHCMSMKPEWEAMKKKMSKKKNCNIYEVNGENMETIEHPMKNVVDGFPTILNVNNGHIEPFEQERNRDNMIQFVLSNLNANHNRNKNDATRRLQNKRVTFKLGNNNSLQKQENIEVDNQMKKFFHLYNNNKTVKKRKRKRKQKRKDSDKKKGNTESKTGTQKKRKGKGKGKKK
;
A
#
# COMPACT_ATOMS: atom_id res chain seq x y z
N MET A 1 -15.50 -6.27 -17.32
CA MET A 1 -14.88 -5.99 -15.99
C MET A 1 -13.94 -7.12 -15.62
N LYS A 2 -12.81 -6.82 -14.99
CA LYS A 2 -11.87 -7.82 -14.45
C LYS A 2 -11.86 -7.72 -12.93
N VAL A 3 -11.97 -8.86 -12.25
CA VAL A 3 -11.94 -8.94 -10.79
C VAL A 3 -10.71 -9.74 -10.37
N PHE A 4 -9.88 -9.14 -9.52
CA PHE A 4 -8.66 -9.74 -9.01
C PHE A 4 -8.82 -10.01 -7.52
N LYS A 5 -8.78 -11.29 -7.13
CA LYS A 5 -8.80 -11.68 -5.72
C LYS A 5 -7.38 -11.79 -5.20
N ILE A 6 -7.08 -10.98 -4.19
CA ILE A 6 -5.74 -10.87 -3.60
C ILE A 6 -5.69 -11.64 -2.29
N ASN A 7 -4.68 -12.50 -2.17
CA ASN A 7 -4.38 -13.34 -1.03
C ASN A 7 -2.84 -13.44 -0.81
N HIS A 8 -2.43 -14.22 0.18
CA HIS A 8 -1.01 -14.38 0.57
C HIS A 8 -0.13 -14.91 -0.57
N LYS A 9 -0.72 -15.59 -1.57
CA LYS A 9 0.01 -16.18 -2.70
C LYS A 9 0.26 -15.17 -3.83
N ASN A 10 -0.52 -14.08 -3.91
CA ASN A 10 -0.46 -13.14 -5.03
C ASN A 10 -0.51 -11.63 -4.65
N PRO A 11 0.22 -11.16 -3.62
CA PRO A 11 0.18 -9.75 -3.19
C PRO A 11 0.69 -8.76 -4.24
N SER A 12 1.56 -9.22 -5.16
CA SER A 12 2.18 -8.42 -6.22
C SER A 12 1.18 -7.86 -7.26
N LEU A 13 -0.03 -8.43 -7.36
CA LEU A 13 -1.06 -7.95 -8.30
C LEU A 13 -1.49 -6.50 -8.01
N LEU A 14 -1.32 -6.02 -6.78
CA LEU A 14 -1.60 -4.62 -6.42
C LEU A 14 -0.57 -3.63 -6.98
N ASN A 15 0.63 -4.07 -7.35
CA ASN A 15 1.66 -3.17 -7.89
C ASN A 15 1.25 -2.53 -9.22
N ASN A 16 0.34 -3.19 -9.95
CA ASN A 16 -0.18 -2.70 -11.23
C ASN A 16 -1.03 -1.42 -11.10
N LEU A 17 -1.55 -1.12 -9.90
CA LEU A 17 -2.42 0.04 -9.62
C LEU A 17 -1.67 1.40 -9.63
N ASN A 18 -0.34 1.40 -9.61
CA ASN A 18 0.46 2.65 -9.58
C ASN A 18 1.06 3.05 -10.92
N ALA A 19 1.19 2.12 -11.86
CA ALA A 19 1.94 2.38 -13.09
C ALA A 19 1.07 3.07 -14.15
N GLU A 20 -0.08 2.48 -14.49
CA GLU A 20 -0.95 2.97 -15.58
C GLU A 20 -2.42 2.55 -15.41
N GLN A 21 -2.76 1.79 -14.36
CA GLN A 21 -4.07 1.17 -14.23
C GLN A 21 -4.84 1.75 -13.06
N ASN A 22 -6.04 2.23 -13.34
CA ASN A 22 -6.99 2.60 -12.32
C ASN A 22 -7.77 1.37 -11.88
N GLY A 23 -8.18 1.35 -10.62
CA GLY A 23 -9.01 0.28 -10.11
C GLY A 23 -9.68 0.65 -8.80
N THR A 24 -10.76 -0.05 -8.52
CA THR A 24 -11.45 0.01 -7.24
C THR A 24 -10.98 -1.18 -6.41
N VAL A 25 -10.58 -0.92 -5.17
CA VAL A 25 -10.06 -1.91 -4.23
C VAL A 25 -11.02 -2.03 -3.07
N LEU A 26 -11.46 -3.25 -2.77
CA LEU A 26 -12.22 -3.59 -1.58
C LEU A 26 -11.33 -4.33 -0.59
N PHE A 27 -11.25 -3.81 0.63
CA PHE A 27 -10.69 -4.48 1.79
C PHE A 27 -11.81 -5.09 2.63
N TYR A 28 -11.75 -6.40 2.87
CA TYR A 28 -12.76 -7.13 3.64
C TYR A 28 -12.16 -8.24 4.49
N HIS A 29 -12.91 -8.76 5.46
CA HIS A 29 -12.54 -9.97 6.20
C HIS A 29 -13.69 -11.00 6.10
N PRO A 30 -13.40 -12.30 5.86
CA PRO A 30 -14.44 -13.33 5.66
C PRO A 30 -15.41 -13.50 6.84
N GLN A 31 -14.97 -13.27 8.08
CA GLN A 31 -15.78 -13.43 9.31
C GLN A 31 -16.26 -12.09 9.91
N CYS A 32 -16.15 -10.99 9.18
CA CYS A 32 -16.65 -9.70 9.68
C CYS A 32 -18.14 -9.55 9.36
N SER A 33 -18.97 -9.39 10.39
CA SER A 33 -20.43 -9.16 10.25
C SER A 33 -20.75 -7.98 9.32
N HIS A 34 -20.04 -6.85 9.46
CA HIS A 34 -20.22 -5.70 8.57
C HIS A 34 -19.88 -6.02 7.11
N CYS A 35 -18.85 -6.83 6.85
CA CYS A 35 -18.53 -7.28 5.49
C CYS A 35 -19.61 -8.22 4.94
N MET A 36 -20.14 -9.13 5.76
CA MET A 36 -21.21 -10.05 5.35
C MET A 36 -22.47 -9.30 4.93
N SER A 37 -22.85 -8.25 5.67
CA SER A 37 -24.01 -7.41 5.34
C SER A 37 -23.86 -6.67 3.99
N MET A 38 -22.64 -6.21 3.65
CA MET A 38 -22.36 -5.49 2.41
C MET A 38 -22.18 -6.43 1.20
N LYS A 39 -21.78 -7.69 1.43
CA LYS A 39 -21.50 -8.67 0.38
C LYS A 39 -22.58 -8.79 -0.70
N PRO A 40 -23.89 -8.91 -0.38
CA PRO A 40 -24.93 -9.01 -1.43
C PRO A 40 -24.97 -7.77 -2.33
N GLU A 41 -24.87 -6.58 -1.75
CA GLU A 41 -24.85 -5.31 -2.50
C GLU A 41 -23.61 -5.20 -3.40
N TRP A 42 -22.45 -5.64 -2.89
CA TRP A 42 -21.20 -5.68 -3.65
C TRP A 42 -21.28 -6.64 -4.85
N GLU A 43 -21.83 -7.84 -4.67
CA GLU A 43 -22.05 -8.79 -5.76
C GLU A 43 -23.06 -8.27 -6.80
N ALA A 44 -24.14 -7.61 -6.34
CA ALA A 44 -25.12 -6.99 -7.23
C ALA A 44 -24.49 -5.87 -8.07
N MET A 45 -23.62 -5.05 -7.47
CA MET A 45 -22.84 -4.03 -8.19
C MET A 45 -21.94 -4.67 -9.25
N LYS A 46 -21.17 -5.70 -8.87
CA LYS A 46 -20.29 -6.44 -9.81
C LYS A 46 -21.07 -7.01 -10.98
N LYS A 47 -22.25 -7.59 -10.73
CA LYS A 47 -23.11 -8.14 -11.77
C LYS A 47 -23.57 -7.05 -12.76
N LYS A 48 -24.01 -5.89 -12.27
CA LYS A 48 -24.37 -4.73 -13.11
C LYS A 48 -23.17 -4.19 -13.91
N MET A 49 -21.98 -4.17 -13.32
CA MET A 49 -20.76 -3.63 -13.92
C MET A 49 -20.00 -4.61 -14.83
N SER A 50 -20.40 -5.89 -14.86
CA SER A 50 -19.76 -6.95 -15.65
C SER A 50 -19.49 -6.57 -17.12
N LYS A 51 -20.46 -5.92 -17.76
CA LYS A 51 -20.41 -5.50 -19.18
C LYS A 51 -19.49 -4.32 -19.46
N LYS A 52 -19.05 -3.57 -18.43
CA LYS A 52 -18.15 -2.41 -18.63
C LYS A 52 -16.72 -2.89 -18.89
N LYS A 53 -16.15 -2.43 -20.03
CA LYS A 53 -14.73 -2.64 -20.38
C LYS A 53 -13.86 -1.70 -19.53
N ASN A 54 -12.60 -2.07 -19.31
CA ASN A 54 -11.60 -1.29 -18.55
C ASN A 54 -11.93 -1.01 -17.07
N CYS A 55 -12.87 -1.75 -16.49
CA CYS A 55 -13.12 -1.73 -15.05
C CYS A 55 -12.33 -2.86 -14.38
N ASN A 56 -11.35 -2.48 -13.54
CA ASN A 56 -10.57 -3.38 -12.71
C ASN A 56 -11.04 -3.24 -11.25
N ILE A 57 -11.43 -4.36 -10.67
CA ILE A 57 -11.81 -4.47 -9.26
C ILE A 57 -10.82 -5.39 -8.56
N TYR A 58 -10.34 -5.00 -7.38
CA TYR A 58 -9.43 -5.78 -6.56
C TYR A 58 -10.10 -6.09 -5.23
N GLU A 59 -10.17 -7.35 -4.85
CA GLU A 59 -10.74 -7.80 -3.58
C GLU A 59 -9.61 -8.33 -2.71
N VAL A 60 -9.34 -7.62 -1.62
CA VAL A 60 -8.24 -7.90 -0.71
C VAL A 60 -8.80 -8.42 0.60
N ASN A 61 -8.43 -9.66 0.94
CA ASN A 61 -8.71 -10.19 2.28
C ASN A 61 -7.75 -9.54 3.30
N GLY A 62 -8.32 -8.97 4.37
CA GLY A 62 -7.65 -8.25 5.44
C GLY A 62 -6.57 -9.05 6.17
N GLU A 63 -6.65 -10.37 6.20
CA GLU A 63 -5.57 -11.25 6.71
C GLU A 63 -4.24 -11.02 5.98
N ASN A 64 -4.29 -10.53 4.73
CA ASN A 64 -3.13 -10.29 3.89
C ASN A 64 -2.55 -8.87 4.02
N MET A 65 -3.11 -8.00 4.86
CA MET A 65 -2.72 -6.59 4.98
C MET A 65 -1.22 -6.40 5.22
N GLU A 66 -0.58 -7.30 5.99
CA GLU A 66 0.85 -7.23 6.27
C GLU A 66 1.73 -7.45 5.04
N THR A 67 1.27 -8.29 4.11
CA THR A 67 1.99 -8.63 2.87
C THR A 67 1.87 -7.54 1.79
N ILE A 68 0.98 -6.57 1.99
CA ILE A 68 0.72 -5.49 1.03
C ILE A 68 1.75 -4.39 1.24
N GLU A 69 2.55 -4.12 0.20
CA GLU A 69 3.53 -3.04 0.18
C GLU A 69 3.04 -1.78 -0.57
N HIS A 70 1.73 -1.49 -0.48
CA HIS A 70 1.09 -0.37 -1.17
C HIS A 70 0.67 0.76 -0.20
N PRO A 71 0.77 2.07 -0.56
CA PRO A 71 0.38 3.18 0.32
C PRO A 71 -1.09 3.14 0.77
N MET A 72 -1.98 2.55 -0.04
CA MET A 72 -3.41 2.39 0.27
C MET A 72 -3.70 1.69 1.60
N LYS A 73 -2.78 0.83 2.08
CA LYS A 73 -2.97 0.15 3.38
C LYS A 73 -3.00 1.11 4.56
N ASN A 74 -2.40 2.29 4.42
CA ASN A 74 -2.37 3.31 5.47
C ASN A 74 -3.69 4.09 5.58
N VAL A 75 -4.61 3.91 4.61
CA VAL A 75 -5.94 4.53 4.58
C VAL A 75 -7.00 3.59 5.16
N VAL A 76 -6.66 2.30 5.35
CA VAL A 76 -7.59 1.27 5.81
C VAL A 76 -7.55 1.20 7.34
N ASP A 77 -8.52 1.86 7.98
CA ASP A 77 -8.66 1.86 9.44
C ASP A 77 -9.59 0.74 9.96
N GLY A 78 -10.40 0.15 9.08
CA GLY A 78 -11.35 -0.90 9.44
C GLY A 78 -11.93 -1.63 8.22
N PHE A 79 -12.85 -2.56 8.47
CA PHE A 79 -13.50 -3.35 7.42
C PHE A 79 -15.03 -3.23 7.50
N PRO A 80 -15.73 -3.21 6.35
CA PRO A 80 -15.19 -3.12 4.99
C PRO A 80 -14.80 -1.68 4.63
N THR A 81 -13.73 -1.57 3.82
CA THR A 81 -13.25 -0.30 3.25
C THR A 81 -13.12 -0.43 1.73
N ILE A 82 -13.72 0.50 0.99
CA ILE A 82 -13.64 0.56 -0.48
C ILE A 82 -12.83 1.79 -0.85
N LEU A 83 -11.84 1.63 -1.74
CA LEU A 83 -10.96 2.70 -2.19
C LEU A 83 -10.95 2.74 -3.72
N ASN A 84 -10.95 3.93 -4.30
CA ASN A 84 -10.58 4.14 -5.69
C ASN A 84 -9.12 4.54 -5.78
N VAL A 85 -8.38 3.85 -6.63
CA VAL A 85 -6.99 4.19 -6.93
C VAL A 85 -6.90 4.66 -8.37
N ASN A 86 -6.29 5.83 -8.53
CA ASN A 86 -6.19 6.49 -9.81
C ASN A 86 -4.88 7.27 -9.92
N ASN A 87 -3.92 6.74 -10.69
CA ASN A 87 -2.61 7.37 -10.91
C ASN A 87 -1.91 7.81 -9.61
N GLY A 88 -1.90 6.89 -8.63
CA GLY A 88 -1.33 7.14 -7.30
C GLY A 88 -2.22 7.94 -6.34
N HIS A 89 -3.31 8.56 -6.81
CA HIS A 89 -4.32 9.15 -5.95
C HIS A 89 -5.22 8.05 -5.38
N ILE A 90 -5.47 8.09 -4.07
CA ILE A 90 -6.32 7.14 -3.35
C ILE A 90 -7.48 7.93 -2.77
N GLU A 91 -8.69 7.55 -3.15
CA GLU A 91 -9.94 8.16 -2.69
C GLU A 91 -10.75 7.13 -1.92
N PRO A 92 -11.10 7.37 -0.65
CA PRO A 92 -11.94 6.46 0.11
C PRO A 92 -13.42 6.61 -0.26
N PHE A 93 -14.17 5.52 -0.10
CA PHE A 93 -15.62 5.54 -0.21
C PHE A 93 -16.26 5.95 1.11
N GLU A 94 -16.93 7.09 1.14
CA GLU A 94 -17.52 7.67 2.36
C GLU A 94 -19.06 7.62 2.39
N GLN A 95 -19.69 7.15 1.31
CA GLN A 95 -21.15 7.07 1.21
C GLN A 95 -21.72 5.79 1.85
N GLU A 96 -23.05 5.70 1.91
CA GLU A 96 -23.72 4.47 2.33
C GLU A 96 -23.37 3.30 1.40
N ARG A 97 -23.16 2.11 1.98
CA ARG A 97 -22.72 0.89 1.30
C ARG A 97 -23.84 0.19 0.51
N ASN A 98 -24.65 0.98 -0.17
CA ASN A 98 -25.70 0.54 -1.09
C ASN A 98 -25.10 0.33 -2.49
N ARG A 99 -25.60 -0.66 -3.24
CA ARG A 99 -25.21 -0.95 -4.62
C ARG A 99 -25.12 0.29 -5.49
N ASP A 100 -26.11 1.18 -5.45
CA ASP A 100 -26.17 2.30 -6.40
C ASP A 100 -25.07 3.34 -6.14
N ASN A 101 -24.78 3.64 -4.87
CA ASN A 101 -23.65 4.49 -4.47
C ASN A 101 -22.30 3.86 -4.87
N MET A 102 -22.14 2.54 -4.65
CA MET A 102 -20.94 1.83 -5.06
C MET A 102 -20.75 1.82 -6.57
N ILE A 103 -21.83 1.70 -7.36
CA ILE A 103 -21.77 1.82 -8.83
C ILE A 103 -21.29 3.21 -9.23
N GLN A 104 -21.87 4.27 -8.66
CA GLN A 104 -21.48 5.63 -8.96
C GLN A 104 -20.00 5.87 -8.64
N PHE A 105 -19.54 5.35 -7.49
CA PHE A 105 -18.14 5.44 -7.10
C PHE A 105 -17.19 4.70 -8.05
N VAL A 106 -17.55 3.50 -8.52
CA VAL A 106 -16.74 2.80 -9.52
C VAL A 106 -16.74 3.57 -10.86
N LEU A 107 -17.89 4.12 -11.27
CA LEU A 107 -18.02 4.88 -12.52
C LEU A 107 -17.22 6.18 -12.49
N SER A 108 -17.18 6.90 -11.37
CA SER A 108 -16.38 8.13 -11.24
C SER A 108 -14.90 7.86 -11.52
N ASN A 109 -14.37 6.75 -11.01
CA ASN A 109 -12.98 6.35 -11.25
C ASN A 109 -12.70 6.03 -12.72
N LEU A 110 -13.65 5.39 -13.41
CA LEU A 110 -13.54 5.09 -14.85
C LEU A 110 -13.57 6.36 -15.70
N ASN A 111 -14.46 7.30 -15.38
CA ASN A 111 -14.59 8.55 -16.12
C ASN A 111 -13.37 9.46 -15.92
N ALA A 112 -12.78 9.46 -14.72
CA ALA A 112 -11.53 10.15 -14.44
C ALA A 112 -10.34 9.61 -15.28
N ASN A 113 -10.42 8.36 -15.76
CA ASN A 113 -9.48 7.79 -16.73
C ASN A 113 -9.76 8.30 -18.16
N HIS A 114 -11.02 8.24 -18.59
CA HIS A 114 -11.43 8.62 -19.95
C HIS A 114 -11.04 10.08 -20.29
N ASN A 115 -11.32 11.02 -19.38
CA ASN A 115 -10.97 12.43 -19.59
C ASN A 115 -9.46 12.66 -19.71
N ARG A 116 -8.65 11.87 -19.00
CA ARG A 116 -7.19 11.94 -19.12
C ARG A 116 -6.69 11.41 -20.45
N ASN A 117 -7.19 10.27 -20.90
CA ASN A 117 -6.77 9.70 -22.18
C ASN A 117 -7.15 10.62 -23.34
N LYS A 118 -8.31 11.28 -23.26
CA LYS A 118 -8.73 12.32 -24.20
C LYS A 118 -7.76 13.51 -24.20
N ASN A 119 -7.39 14.02 -23.02
CA ASN A 119 -6.46 15.14 -22.87
C ASN A 119 -5.03 14.79 -23.30
N ASP A 120 -4.57 13.55 -23.09
CA ASP A 120 -3.24 13.11 -23.51
C ASP A 120 -3.18 12.88 -25.02
N ALA A 121 -4.26 12.38 -25.64
CA ALA A 121 -4.40 12.30 -27.08
C ALA A 121 -4.44 13.68 -27.76
N THR A 122 -5.20 14.64 -27.21
CA THR A 122 -5.21 16.02 -27.72
C THR A 122 -3.85 16.67 -27.53
N ARG A 123 -3.18 16.49 -26.39
CA ARG A 123 -1.81 16.98 -26.16
C ARG A 123 -0.80 16.38 -27.13
N ARG A 124 -0.88 15.08 -27.43
CA ARG A 124 -0.02 14.42 -28.42
C ARG A 124 -0.27 14.93 -29.84
N LEU A 125 -1.53 15.16 -30.23
CA LEU A 125 -1.88 15.76 -31.52
C LEU A 125 -1.39 17.21 -31.64
N GLN A 126 -1.53 17.99 -30.57
CA GLN A 126 -1.07 19.37 -30.50
C GLN A 126 0.46 19.44 -30.53
N ASN A 127 1.16 18.58 -29.77
CA ASN A 127 2.62 18.46 -29.82
C ASN A 127 3.12 17.96 -31.19
N LYS A 128 2.40 17.05 -31.85
CA LYS A 128 2.72 16.58 -33.22
C LYS A 128 2.55 17.70 -34.27
N ARG A 129 1.57 18.60 -34.08
CA ARG A 129 1.43 19.84 -34.88
C ARG A 129 2.52 20.87 -34.58
N VAL A 130 2.97 20.95 -33.32
CA VAL A 130 4.03 21.86 -32.87
C VAL A 130 5.42 21.40 -33.34
N THR A 131 5.72 20.10 -33.34
CA THR A 131 6.98 19.57 -33.91
C THR A 131 7.09 19.77 -35.42
N PHE A 132 5.97 19.91 -36.13
CA PHE A 132 5.95 20.27 -37.55
C PHE A 132 6.08 21.79 -37.77
N LYS A 133 5.84 22.60 -36.74
CA LYS A 133 5.92 24.08 -36.79
C LYS A 133 7.15 24.67 -36.11
N LEU A 134 7.90 23.92 -35.29
CA LEU A 134 9.13 24.39 -34.64
C LEU A 134 10.36 24.18 -35.54
N GLY A 135 10.38 24.92 -36.64
CA GLY A 135 11.54 25.74 -36.94
C GLY A 135 11.30 27.10 -36.27
N ASN A 136 12.22 27.50 -35.39
CA ASN A 136 12.32 28.79 -34.69
C ASN A 136 11.48 29.05 -33.42
N ASN A 137 12.25 29.16 -32.32
CA ASN A 137 12.18 30.06 -31.17
C ASN A 137 10.96 29.99 -30.23
N ASN A 138 11.20 29.47 -29.01
CA ASN A 138 10.78 30.14 -27.77
C ASN A 138 11.45 29.53 -26.53
N SER A 139 12.38 30.28 -25.93
CA SER A 139 13.24 29.89 -24.79
C SER A 139 12.59 30.09 -23.41
N LEU A 140 11.41 30.73 -23.32
CA LEU A 140 10.83 31.17 -22.05
C LEU A 140 9.93 30.15 -21.33
N GLN A 141 9.30 29.20 -22.03
CA GLN A 141 8.44 28.18 -21.39
C GLN A 141 9.22 27.00 -20.76
N LYS A 142 10.54 26.97 -20.94
CA LYS A 142 11.41 25.91 -20.43
C LYS A 142 11.80 26.15 -18.96
N GLN A 143 11.79 27.39 -18.47
CA GLN A 143 12.31 27.72 -17.15
C GLN A 143 11.31 27.40 -16.01
N GLU A 144 10.02 27.76 -16.15
CA GLU A 144 9.02 27.47 -15.10
C GLU A 144 8.75 25.97 -14.91
N ASN A 145 8.80 25.19 -15.99
CA ASN A 145 8.57 23.73 -15.93
C ASN A 145 9.74 22.95 -15.31
N ILE A 146 10.95 23.52 -15.27
CA ILE A 146 12.12 22.87 -14.65
C ILE A 146 12.06 23.02 -13.13
N GLU A 147 11.53 24.13 -12.62
CA GLU A 147 11.55 24.44 -11.18
C GLU A 147 10.54 23.59 -10.39
N VAL A 148 9.33 23.40 -10.93
CA VAL A 148 8.31 22.50 -10.36
C VAL A 148 8.78 21.04 -10.40
N ASP A 149 9.43 20.61 -11.48
CA ASP A 149 9.92 19.25 -11.65
C ASP A 149 11.15 18.97 -10.75
N ASN A 150 11.98 19.98 -10.50
CA ASN A 150 13.07 19.93 -9.53
C ASN A 150 12.55 19.92 -8.07
N GLN A 151 11.48 20.66 -7.77
CA GLN A 151 10.83 20.62 -6.46
C GLN A 151 10.23 19.24 -6.17
N MET A 152 9.61 18.61 -7.18
CA MET A 152 9.05 17.26 -7.06
C MET A 152 10.13 16.18 -6.97
N LYS A 153 11.23 16.29 -7.71
CA LYS A 153 12.40 15.40 -7.58
C LYS A 153 13.05 15.52 -6.19
N LYS A 154 13.16 16.74 -5.65
CA LYS A 154 13.68 17.01 -4.29
C LYS A 154 12.77 16.41 -3.21
N PHE A 155 11.45 16.55 -3.35
CA PHE A 155 10.47 15.94 -2.45
C PHE A 155 10.57 14.40 -2.45
N PHE A 156 10.65 13.78 -3.64
CA PHE A 156 10.75 12.33 -3.77
C PHE A 156 12.07 11.77 -3.21
N HIS A 157 13.18 12.51 -3.37
CA HIS A 157 14.48 12.13 -2.80
C HIS A 157 14.49 12.20 -1.26
N LEU A 158 13.85 13.22 -0.68
CA LEU A 158 13.68 13.36 0.78
C LEU A 158 12.81 12.24 1.38
N TYR A 159 11.73 11.86 0.69
CA TYR A 159 10.84 10.79 1.12
C TYR A 159 11.54 9.42 1.15
N ASN A 160 12.34 9.11 0.12
CA ASN A 160 13.07 7.85 0.03
C ASN A 160 14.24 7.78 1.03
N ASN A 161 14.94 8.88 1.29
CA ASN A 161 16.00 8.93 2.32
C ASN A 161 15.44 8.76 3.74
N ASN A 162 14.25 9.28 4.05
CA ASN A 162 13.63 9.03 5.35
C ASN A 162 13.20 7.56 5.54
N LYS A 163 12.84 6.84 4.46
CA LYS A 163 12.51 5.41 4.50
C LYS A 163 13.74 4.55 4.79
N THR A 164 14.91 4.90 4.24
CA THR A 164 16.18 4.18 4.51
C THR A 164 16.72 4.46 5.92
N VAL A 165 16.58 5.67 6.44
CA VAL A 165 16.94 6.04 7.82
C VAL A 165 16.04 5.33 8.85
N LYS A 166 14.72 5.24 8.61
CA LYS A 166 13.78 4.50 9.47
C LYS A 166 14.05 2.98 9.47
N LYS A 167 14.38 2.37 8.31
CA LYS A 167 14.82 0.95 8.23
C LYS A 167 16.13 0.71 8.99
N ARG A 168 17.11 1.62 8.89
CA ARG A 168 18.40 1.53 9.63
C ARG A 168 18.23 1.68 11.15
N LYS A 169 17.35 2.57 11.62
CA LYS A 169 17.02 2.72 13.06
C LYS A 169 16.34 1.47 13.64
N ARG A 170 15.44 0.82 12.89
CA ARG A 170 14.80 -0.45 13.31
C ARG A 170 15.81 -1.61 13.39
N LYS A 171 16.72 -1.75 12.42
CA LYS A 171 17.80 -2.76 12.44
C LYS A 171 18.79 -2.55 13.62
N ARG A 172 19.10 -1.31 13.99
CA ARG A 172 19.96 -0.99 15.16
C ARG A 172 19.26 -1.28 16.50
N LYS A 173 17.95 -1.02 16.62
CA LYS A 173 17.16 -1.42 17.81
C LYS A 173 17.09 -2.93 17.98
N GLN A 174 16.94 -3.69 16.90
CA GLN A 174 16.92 -5.16 16.94
C GLN A 174 18.27 -5.73 17.40
N LYS A 175 19.39 -5.27 16.81
CA LYS A 175 20.74 -5.70 17.22
C LYS A 175 21.08 -5.39 18.68
N ARG A 176 20.58 -4.28 19.25
CA ARG A 176 20.76 -3.95 20.67
C ARG A 176 19.97 -4.87 21.60
N LYS A 177 18.72 -5.20 21.25
CA LYS A 177 17.90 -6.17 21.99
C LYS A 177 18.51 -7.58 21.98
N ASP A 178 19.09 -8.00 20.84
CA ASP A 178 19.74 -9.30 20.71
C ASP A 178 21.06 -9.37 21.50
N SER A 179 21.79 -8.25 21.66
CA SER A 179 23.00 -8.19 22.49
C SER A 179 22.71 -8.16 24.00
N ASP A 180 21.65 -7.48 24.44
CA ASP A 180 21.25 -7.44 25.86
C ASP A 180 20.76 -8.82 26.33
N LYS A 181 20.04 -9.56 25.46
CA LYS A 181 19.63 -10.95 25.72
C LYS A 181 20.82 -11.92 25.84
N LYS A 182 21.97 -11.58 25.23
CA LYS A 182 23.19 -12.39 25.29
C LYS A 182 24.02 -12.10 26.56
N LYS A 183 23.96 -10.87 27.10
CA LYS A 183 24.60 -10.48 28.38
C LYS A 183 23.83 -10.97 29.62
N GLY A 184 22.51 -11.03 29.58
CA GLY A 184 21.70 -11.60 30.65
C GLY A 184 21.89 -13.11 30.88
N ASN A 185 22.51 -13.82 29.93
CA ASN A 185 22.79 -15.25 30.02
C ASN A 185 24.22 -15.57 30.51
N THR A 186 25.06 -14.55 30.71
CA THR A 186 26.44 -14.70 31.21
C THR A 186 26.61 -14.40 32.70
N GLU A 187 25.67 -13.70 33.34
CA GLU A 187 25.74 -13.39 34.79
C GLU A 187 25.23 -14.55 35.69
N SER A 188 24.56 -15.55 35.12
CA SER A 188 24.03 -16.70 35.87
C SER A 188 25.04 -17.82 36.15
N LYS A 189 26.33 -17.66 35.80
CA LYS A 189 27.34 -18.74 35.88
C LYS A 189 28.54 -18.47 36.79
N THR A 190 28.60 -17.36 37.51
CA THR A 190 29.70 -17.09 38.48
C THR A 190 29.13 -16.73 39.84
N GLY A 191 28.73 -17.75 40.62
CA GLY A 191 28.09 -17.50 41.91
C GLY A 191 28.00 -18.71 42.84
N THR A 192 28.96 -19.63 42.86
CA THR A 192 29.07 -20.58 43.99
C THR A 192 30.49 -21.04 44.23
N GLN A 193 31.23 -20.28 45.04
CA GLN A 193 32.44 -20.80 45.68
C GLN A 193 32.64 -20.13 47.04
N LYS A 194 32.03 -20.69 48.10
CA LYS A 194 32.61 -20.68 49.45
C LYS A 194 31.82 -21.48 50.48
N LYS A 195 32.59 -22.16 51.35
CA LYS A 195 32.27 -22.69 52.71
C LYS A 195 31.48 -24.02 52.72
N ARG A 196 31.78 -25.01 53.55
CA ARG A 196 32.70 -25.14 54.70
C ARG A 196 32.85 -26.62 55.09
N LYS A 197 34.05 -26.95 55.54
CA LYS A 197 34.50 -28.10 56.35
C LYS A 197 33.43 -28.78 57.23
N GLY A 198 33.49 -30.12 57.29
CA GLY A 198 33.82 -30.81 58.54
C GLY A 198 32.80 -31.81 59.12
N LYS A 199 33.34 -32.99 59.47
CA LYS A 199 32.87 -33.98 60.48
C LYS A 199 31.55 -34.71 60.11
N GLY A 200 31.38 -36.02 60.21
CA GLY A 200 32.11 -37.07 60.91
C GLY A 200 31.08 -38.05 61.51
N LYS A 201 31.45 -39.34 61.54
CA LYS A 201 30.92 -40.44 62.39
C LYS A 201 29.59 -41.12 62.03
N GLY A 202 29.74 -42.44 61.82
CA GLY A 202 28.91 -43.50 62.43
C GLY A 202 27.59 -43.80 61.72
N LYS A 203 27.00 -44.99 61.81
CA LYS A 203 27.33 -46.29 62.40
C LYS A 203 26.11 -47.17 62.08
N LYS A 204 26.31 -48.49 61.94
CA LYS A 204 25.27 -49.56 61.99
C LYS A 204 24.36 -49.63 60.75
N LYS A 205 24.00 -50.80 60.23
CA LYS A 205 24.01 -52.18 60.76
C LYS A 205 24.09 -53.12 59.56
#